data_AF-A0A1W1UZJ4-F1
#
_entry.id   AF-A0A1W1UZJ4-F1
#
_cell.length_a   1.000
_cell.length_b   1.000
_cell.length_c   1.000
_cell.angle_alpha   90.00
_cell.angle_beta   90.00
_cell.angle_gamma   90.00
#
_symmetry.space_group_name_H-M   'P 1'
#
loop_
_entity.id
_entity.type
_entity.pdbx_description
1 polymer ?
#
loop_
_entity_poly.entity_id
_entity_poly.type
_entity_poly.pdbx_seq_one_letter_code
_entity_poly.pdbx_strand_id
1 'polypeptide(L)'
;MRIIIEGADGVGKSTITKKVADKFNLSLVHFTNKDPRDLNFYYQSLRKDNVIYDRSFLSEMIYPKIFNRPQKLKEYEFQYLLEKAKELDIKILIINNYDFNLKNFEEKVIKDNINLIKDDYLKLAGKYNIPIAKK
;
A
#
# COMPACT_ATOMS: atom_id res chain seq x y z
N MET A 1 1.58 -8.06 -16.19
CA MET A 1 1.92 -8.26 -14.76
C MET A 1 1.41 -7.08 -13.93
N ARG A 2 0.87 -7.33 -12.72
CA ARG A 2 0.38 -6.29 -11.80
C ARG A 2 0.90 -6.56 -10.40
N ILE A 3 1.56 -5.58 -9.78
CA ILE A 3 2.14 -5.72 -8.44
C ILE A 3 1.71 -4.54 -7.57
N ILE A 4 1.30 -4.79 -6.34
CA ILE A 4 1.06 -3.76 -5.32
C ILE A 4 2.09 -3.94 -4.20
N ILE A 5 2.85 -2.87 -3.92
CA ILE A 5 3.77 -2.79 -2.79
C ILE A 5 3.19 -1.87 -1.73
N GLU A 6 2.96 -2.41 -0.54
CA GLU A 6 2.35 -1.73 0.61
C GLU A 6 3.29 -1.69 1.81
N GLY A 7 3.00 -0.83 2.78
CA GLY A 7 3.75 -0.71 4.03
C GLY A 7 3.94 0.74 4.47
N ALA A 8 4.49 0.91 5.68
CA ALA A 8 4.64 2.23 6.29
C ALA A 8 5.53 3.17 5.47
N ASP A 9 5.29 4.47 5.49
CA ASP A 9 6.19 5.44 4.85
C ASP A 9 7.59 5.43 5.49
N GLY A 10 8.63 5.75 4.71
CA GLY A 10 10.02 5.74 5.16
C GLY A 10 10.71 4.36 5.22
N VAL A 11 10.02 3.24 4.93
CA VAL A 11 10.62 1.87 4.97
C VAL A 11 11.33 1.46 3.67
N GLY A 12 11.57 2.39 2.75
CA GLY A 12 12.30 2.14 1.50
C GLY A 12 11.49 1.49 0.37
N LYS A 13 10.15 1.48 0.46
CA LYS A 13 9.25 0.90 -0.57
C LYS A 13 9.50 1.50 -1.94
N SER A 14 9.45 2.83 -2.08
CA SER A 14 9.60 3.51 -3.37
C SER A 14 10.90 3.13 -4.08
N THR A 15 12.00 2.91 -3.33
CA THR A 15 13.26 2.39 -3.87
C THR A 15 13.12 0.98 -4.42
N ILE A 16 12.44 0.08 -3.69
CA ILE A 16 12.16 -1.29 -4.15
C ILE A 16 11.23 -1.24 -5.37
N THR A 17 10.14 -0.49 -5.29
CA THR A 17 9.13 -0.35 -6.35
C THR A 17 9.77 0.15 -7.64
N LYS A 18 10.65 1.16 -7.57
CA LYS A 18 11.40 1.66 -8.73
C LYS A 18 12.32 0.59 -9.33
N LYS A 19 13.10 -0.11 -8.51
CA LYS A 19 13.98 -1.21 -8.98
C LYS A 19 13.20 -2.34 -9.66
N VAL A 20 12.02 -2.69 -9.13
CA VAL A 20 11.15 -3.71 -9.73
C VAL A 20 10.53 -3.18 -11.04
N ALA A 21 10.08 -1.93 -11.06
CA ALA A 21 9.57 -1.30 -12.27
C ALA A 21 10.60 -1.34 -13.41
N ASP A 22 11.83 -0.88 -13.13
CA ASP A 22 12.92 -0.84 -14.11
C ASP A 22 13.30 -2.25 -14.59
N LYS A 23 13.43 -3.20 -13.66
CA LYS A 23 13.83 -4.59 -13.97
C LYS A 23 12.83 -5.32 -14.87
N PHE A 24 11.53 -5.07 -14.67
CA PHE A 24 10.46 -5.77 -15.39
C PHE A 24 9.75 -4.90 -16.43
N ASN A 25 10.28 -3.71 -16.72
CA ASN A 25 9.71 -2.73 -17.64
C ASN A 25 8.23 -2.43 -17.35
N LEU A 26 7.92 -2.12 -16.09
CA LEU A 26 6.56 -1.81 -15.64
C LEU A 26 6.35 -0.30 -15.51
N SER A 27 5.12 0.13 -15.76
CA SER A 27 4.67 1.46 -15.32
C SER A 27 4.69 1.55 -13.79
N LEU A 28 5.27 2.62 -13.25
CA LEU A 28 5.16 2.94 -11.82
C LEU A 28 3.96 3.86 -11.59
N VAL A 29 3.05 3.49 -10.68
CA VAL A 29 1.98 4.34 -10.18
C VAL A 29 2.21 4.58 -8.69
N HIS A 30 2.23 5.83 -8.27
CA HIS A 30 2.40 6.21 -6.87
C HIS A 30 1.16 6.99 -6.43
N PHE A 31 0.44 6.46 -5.43
CA PHE A 31 -0.71 7.14 -4.87
C PHE A 31 -0.32 8.02 -3.69
N THR A 32 -0.94 9.19 -3.64
CA THR A 32 -0.69 10.26 -2.69
C THR A 32 -1.94 10.56 -1.86
N ASN A 33 -1.80 11.43 -0.87
CA ASN A 33 -2.92 11.95 -0.10
C ASN A 33 -3.86 12.87 -0.89
N LYS A 34 -3.53 13.25 -2.14
CA LYS A 34 -4.37 14.08 -3.01
C LYS A 34 -5.32 13.26 -3.87
N ASP A 35 -5.11 11.94 -3.97
CA ASP A 35 -5.95 11.07 -4.77
C ASP A 35 -7.35 10.88 -4.18
N PRO A 36 -8.37 10.57 -5.01
CA PRO A 36 -9.73 10.34 -4.54
C PRO A 36 -9.84 9.26 -3.47
N ARG A 37 -9.08 8.14 -3.59
CA ARG A 37 -8.99 7.05 -2.60
C ARG A 37 -10.34 6.41 -2.23
N ASP A 38 -11.32 6.48 -3.12
CA ASP A 38 -12.59 5.79 -2.99
C ASP A 38 -12.60 4.47 -3.80
N LEU A 39 -13.68 3.70 -3.66
CA LEU A 39 -13.85 2.41 -4.33
C LEU A 39 -13.66 2.51 -5.84
N ASN A 40 -14.29 3.49 -6.50
CA ASN A 40 -14.23 3.61 -7.95
C ASN A 40 -12.81 3.93 -8.42
N PHE A 41 -12.13 4.85 -7.75
CA PHE A 41 -10.74 5.20 -8.07
C PHE A 41 -9.81 3.98 -8.00
N TYR A 42 -9.89 3.22 -6.91
CA TYR A 42 -9.05 2.01 -6.77
C TYR A 42 -9.45 0.96 -7.79
N TYR A 43 -10.74 0.69 -7.98
CA TYR A 43 -11.22 -0.28 -8.97
C TYR A 43 -10.73 0.05 -10.39
N GLN A 44 -10.86 1.29 -10.83
CA GLN A 44 -10.36 1.71 -12.15
C GLN A 44 -8.83 1.56 -12.24
N SER A 45 -8.12 1.90 -11.16
CA SER A 45 -6.67 1.74 -11.12
C SER A 45 -6.26 0.28 -11.31
N LEU A 46 -6.86 -0.67 -10.58
CA LEU A 46 -6.52 -2.10 -10.66
C LEU A 46 -6.59 -2.69 -12.08
N ARG A 47 -7.36 -2.08 -12.99
CA ARG A 47 -7.50 -2.53 -14.39
C ARG A 47 -6.23 -2.31 -15.22
N LYS A 48 -5.35 -1.39 -14.83
CA LYS A 48 -4.12 -1.11 -15.60
C LYS A 48 -3.20 -2.33 -15.63
N ASP A 49 -2.68 -2.65 -16.82
CA ASP A 49 -1.71 -3.73 -17.06
C ASP A 49 -0.26 -3.25 -16.94
N ASN A 50 0.66 -4.21 -16.75
CA ASN A 50 2.12 -4.00 -16.73
C ASN A 50 2.53 -2.84 -15.82
N VAL A 51 2.09 -2.94 -14.57
CA VAL A 51 2.15 -1.85 -13.60
C VAL A 51 2.57 -2.35 -12.24
N ILE A 52 3.29 -1.50 -11.52
CA ILE A 52 3.57 -1.64 -10.10
C ILE A 52 3.09 -0.41 -9.36
N TYR A 53 2.38 -0.63 -8.26
CA TYR A 53 1.84 0.41 -7.39
C TYR A 53 2.73 0.59 -6.16
N ASP A 54 3.18 1.81 -5.90
CA ASP A 54 3.72 2.24 -4.62
C ASP A 54 2.59 2.79 -3.76
N ARG A 55 2.09 1.95 -2.84
CA ARG A 55 0.84 2.09 -2.07
C ARG A 55 -0.42 1.91 -2.92
N SER A 56 -1.50 1.48 -2.28
CA SER A 56 -2.82 1.21 -2.87
C SER A 56 -3.92 1.35 -1.80
N PHE A 57 -5.00 0.59 -1.96
CA PHE A 57 -6.19 0.64 -1.12
C PHE A 57 -5.99 0.09 0.30
N LEU A 58 -4.92 -0.65 0.61
CA LEU A 58 -4.65 -1.09 1.99
C LEU A 58 -4.27 0.09 2.88
N SER A 59 -3.55 1.06 2.31
CA SER A 59 -3.21 2.31 3.00
C SER A 59 -4.46 3.09 3.46
N GLU A 60 -5.57 3.01 2.73
CA GLU A 60 -6.82 3.68 3.12
C GLU A 60 -7.47 3.07 4.36
N MET A 61 -7.14 1.83 4.73
CA MET A 61 -7.62 1.21 5.97
C MET A 61 -6.77 1.56 7.20
N ILE A 62 -5.63 2.25 7.00
CA ILE A 62 -4.65 2.54 8.06
C ILE A 62 -4.49 4.04 8.27
N TYR A 63 -4.15 4.78 7.23
CA TYR A 63 -3.75 6.18 7.36
C TYR A 63 -4.87 7.16 7.75
N PRO A 64 -6.19 6.93 7.51
CA PRO A 64 -7.20 7.90 7.93
C PRO A 64 -7.16 8.22 9.42
N LYS A 65 -7.01 7.21 10.29
CA LYS A 65 -6.90 7.41 11.75
C LYS A 65 -5.60 8.11 12.16
N ILE A 66 -4.51 7.89 11.43
CA ILE A 66 -3.22 8.54 11.69
C ILE A 66 -3.31 10.05 11.40
N PHE A 67 -3.99 10.40 10.31
CA PHE A 67 -4.18 11.80 9.89
C PHE A 67 -5.46 12.44 10.45
N ASN A 68 -6.17 11.77 11.34
CA ASN A 68 -7.46 12.21 11.87
C ASN A 68 -8.45 12.69 10.78
N ARG A 69 -8.58 11.91 9.71
CA ARG A 69 -9.49 12.20 8.59
C ARG A 69 -10.51 11.08 8.39
N PRO A 70 -11.63 11.35 7.70
CA PRO A 70 -12.57 10.31 7.31
C PRO A 70 -11.90 9.24 6.44
N GLN A 71 -12.20 7.98 6.76
CA GLN A 71 -11.88 6.83 5.91
C GLN A 71 -12.87 6.76 4.75
N LYS A 72 -12.36 6.61 3.53
CA LYS A 72 -13.17 6.63 2.30
C LYS A 72 -13.60 5.25 1.81
N LEU A 73 -12.92 4.19 2.25
CA LEU A 73 -13.33 2.81 1.99
C LEU A 73 -14.02 2.22 3.19
N LYS A 74 -15.17 1.59 3.00
CA LYS A 74 -15.77 0.71 4.00
C LYS A 74 -15.12 -0.68 3.91
N GLU A 75 -15.26 -1.44 4.99
CA GLU A 75 -14.72 -2.81 5.08
C GLU A 75 -15.17 -3.73 3.93
N TYR A 76 -16.44 -3.68 3.52
CA TYR A 76 -16.93 -4.49 2.41
C TYR A 76 -16.37 -4.05 1.04
N GLU A 77 -16.06 -2.76 0.87
CA GLU A 77 -15.45 -2.21 -0.35
C GLU A 77 -13.97 -2.62 -0.43
N PHE A 78 -13.29 -2.60 0.71
CA PHE A 78 -11.93 -3.12 0.84
C PHE A 78 -11.87 -4.63 0.49
N GLN A 79 -12.79 -5.44 1.01
CA GLN A 79 -12.88 -6.87 0.67
C GLN A 79 -13.18 -7.09 -0.81
N TYR A 80 -14.09 -6.31 -1.39
CA TYR A 80 -14.34 -6.33 -2.83
C TYR A 80 -13.07 -6.04 -3.65
N LEU A 81 -12.27 -5.05 -3.26
CA LEU A 81 -11.01 -4.72 -3.94
C LEU A 81 -9.96 -5.83 -3.80
N LEU A 82 -9.90 -6.51 -2.65
CA LEU A 82 -9.05 -7.70 -2.47
C LEU A 82 -9.45 -8.84 -3.42
N GLU A 83 -10.74 -9.16 -3.49
CA GLU A 83 -11.22 -10.20 -4.41
C GLU A 83 -10.97 -9.81 -5.87
N LYS A 84 -11.17 -8.54 -6.24
CA LYS A 84 -10.81 -8.06 -7.58
C LYS A 84 -9.32 -8.12 -7.87
N ALA A 85 -8.47 -7.81 -6.90
CA ALA A 85 -7.04 -7.98 -7.05
C ALA A 85 -6.66 -9.45 -7.28
N LYS A 86 -7.31 -10.38 -6.59
CA LYS A 86 -7.12 -11.83 -6.80
C LYS A 86 -7.60 -12.29 -8.17
N GLU A 87 -8.80 -11.89 -8.60
CA GLU A 87 -9.35 -12.18 -9.93
C GLU A 87 -8.43 -11.69 -11.06
N LEU A 88 -7.80 -10.54 -10.87
CA LEU A 88 -6.88 -9.90 -11.84
C LEU A 88 -5.43 -10.37 -11.71
N ASP A 89 -5.17 -11.40 -10.89
CA ASP A 89 -3.85 -11.95 -10.56
C ASP A 89 -2.82 -10.89 -10.11
N ILE A 90 -3.28 -9.89 -9.35
CA ILE A 90 -2.43 -8.84 -8.79
C ILE A 90 -1.66 -9.38 -7.59
N LYS A 91 -0.34 -9.31 -7.64
CA LYS A 91 0.51 -9.72 -6.52
C LYS A 91 0.61 -8.59 -5.51
N ILE A 92 0.09 -8.79 -4.30
CA ILE A 92 0.15 -7.81 -3.20
C ILE A 92 1.25 -8.25 -2.23
N LEU A 93 2.15 -7.33 -1.88
CA LEU A 93 3.23 -7.56 -0.92
C LEU A 93 3.30 -6.40 0.08
N ILE A 94 3.35 -6.73 1.37
CA ILE A 94 3.61 -5.75 2.43
C ILE A 94 5.10 -5.77 2.79
N ILE A 95 5.76 -4.63 2.68
CA ILE A 95 7.11 -4.42 3.19
C ILE A 95 6.99 -3.94 4.63
N ASN A 96 7.37 -4.79 5.58
CA ASN A 96 7.47 -4.40 6.98
C ASN A 96 8.92 -4.57 7.43
N ASN A 97 9.66 -3.48 7.44
CA ASN A 97 11.05 -3.46 7.86
C ASN A 97 11.22 -2.55 9.08
N TYR A 98 11.77 -3.12 10.15
CA TYR A 98 12.02 -2.44 11.42
C TYR A 98 13.38 -1.75 11.46
N ASP A 99 14.33 -2.18 10.61
CA ASP A 99 15.75 -1.87 10.70
C ASP A 99 16.22 -0.77 9.75
N PHE A 100 15.37 -0.32 8.81
CA PHE A 100 15.69 0.91 8.10
C PHE A 100 15.71 2.04 9.09
N ASN A 101 16.86 2.73 9.20
CA ASN A 101 16.93 4.09 9.70
C ASN A 101 15.85 4.88 8.96
N LEU A 102 14.70 5.09 9.62
CA LEU A 102 13.54 5.71 9.03
C LEU A 102 13.93 7.14 8.68
N LYS A 103 14.27 7.33 7.42
CA LYS A 103 14.74 8.59 6.83
C LYS A 103 13.62 9.08 5.92
N ASN A 104 13.44 10.40 5.89
CA ASN A 104 12.50 11.06 4.99
C ASN A 104 11.04 10.64 5.21
N PHE A 105 10.53 10.83 6.43
CA PHE A 105 9.08 10.87 6.61
C PHE A 105 8.54 12.08 5.86
N GLU A 106 7.51 11.87 5.03
CA GLU A 106 6.82 13.00 4.38
C GLU A 106 6.16 13.89 5.43
N GLU A 107 5.65 13.29 6.51
CA GLU A 107 4.91 14.01 7.55
C GLU A 107 5.33 13.52 8.95
N LYS A 108 5.52 14.47 9.89
CA LYS A 108 5.90 14.17 11.28
C LYS A 108 4.93 13.22 11.96
N VAL A 109 3.63 13.34 11.67
CA VAL A 109 2.60 12.47 12.23
C VAL A 109 2.81 10.99 11.89
N ILE A 110 3.38 10.67 10.73
CA ILE A 110 3.73 9.29 10.38
C ILE A 110 4.87 8.81 11.27
N LYS A 111 5.91 9.64 11.46
CA LYS A 111 7.05 9.33 12.34
C LYS A 111 6.58 9.02 13.76
N ASP A 112 5.73 9.88 14.29
CA ASP A 112 5.23 9.76 15.66
C ASP A 112 4.32 8.52 15.83
N ASN A 113 3.75 7.99 14.74
CA ASN A 113 2.86 6.83 14.74
C ASN A 113 3.43 5.59 14.03
N ILE A 114 4.74 5.53 13.77
CA ILE A 114 5.30 4.49 12.88
C ILE A 114 5.06 3.06 13.37
N ASN A 115 5.15 2.83 14.68
CA ASN A 115 4.93 1.50 15.26
C ASN A 115 3.45 1.08 15.09
N LEU A 116 2.52 2.01 15.32
CA LEU A 116 1.09 1.77 15.12
C LEU A 116 0.79 1.41 13.65
N ILE A 117 1.34 2.18 12.70
CA ILE A 117 1.17 1.93 11.26
C ILE A 117 1.68 0.53 10.89
N LYS A 118 2.88 0.16 11.37
CA LYS A 118 3.46 -1.17 11.12
C LYS A 118 2.59 -2.29 11.68
N ASP A 119 2.10 -2.14 12.91
CA ASP A 119 1.24 -3.12 13.55
C ASP A 119 -0.10 -3.26 12.81
N ASP A 120 -0.67 -2.17 12.30
CA ASP A 120 -1.89 -2.23 11.49
C ASP A 120 -1.67 -2.95 10.17
N TYR A 121 -0.54 -2.73 9.50
CA TYR A 121 -0.18 -3.50 8.31
C TYR A 121 -0.02 -4.99 8.62
N LEU A 122 0.60 -5.35 9.75
CA LEU A 122 0.72 -6.75 10.17
C LEU A 122 -0.65 -7.38 10.48
N LYS A 123 -1.55 -6.64 11.14
CA LYS A 123 -2.92 -7.09 11.40
C LYS A 123 -3.69 -7.33 10.11
N LEU A 124 -3.63 -6.41 9.15
CA LEU A 124 -4.23 -6.60 7.83
C LEU A 124 -3.61 -7.81 7.12
N ALA A 125 -2.27 -7.93 7.15
CA ALA A 125 -1.58 -9.05 6.53
C ALA A 125 -2.05 -10.40 7.08
N GLY A 126 -2.15 -10.52 8.42
CA GLY A 126 -2.66 -11.73 9.07
C GLY A 126 -4.13 -11.99 8.76
N LYS A 127 -4.99 -10.95 8.81
CA LYS A 127 -6.44 -11.06 8.56
C LYS A 127 -6.77 -11.54 7.15
N TYR A 128 -6.01 -11.11 6.14
CA TYR A 128 -6.28 -11.42 4.73
C TYR A 128 -5.22 -12.30 4.07
N ASN A 129 -4.33 -12.92 4.87
CA ASN A 129 -3.26 -13.78 4.41
C ASN A 129 -2.37 -13.13 3.32
N ILE A 130 -2.03 -11.85 3.50
CA ILE A 130 -1.20 -11.10 2.55
C ILE A 130 0.28 -11.36 2.86
N PRO A 131 1.10 -11.73 1.87
CA PRO A 131 2.53 -11.93 2.07
C PRO A 131 3.23 -10.70 2.65
N ILE A 132 4.14 -10.94 3.60
CA ILE A 132 5.02 -9.92 4.17
C ILE A 132 6.45 -10.23 3.75
N ALA A 133 7.13 -9.25 3.15
CA ALA A 133 8.57 -9.29 3.00
C ALA A 133 9.22 -8.68 4.24
N LYS A 134 9.95 -9.52 4.97
CA LYS A 134 10.87 -9.13 6.03
C LYS A 134 12.29 -9.17 5.44
N LYS A 135 13.08 -8.14 5.67
CA LYS A 135 14.49 -8.12 5.33
C LYS A 135 15.27 -7.75 6.57
#